data_AF-A0A923ZVE0-F1
#
_entry.id   AF-A0A923ZVE0-F1
#
_cell.length_a   1.000
_cell.length_b   1.000
_cell.length_c   1.000
_cell.angle_alpha   90.00
_cell.angle_beta   90.00
_cell.angle_gamma   90.00
#
_symmetry.space_group_name_H-M   'P 1'
#
loop_
_entity.id
_entity.type
_entity.pdbx_description
1 polymer ?
#
loop_
_entity_poly.entity_id
_entity_poly.type
_entity_poly.pdbx_seq_one_letter_code
_entity_poly.pdbx_strand_id
1 'polypeptide(L)'
;MIEEIANLIAYVRQSEINGTNKNKVLLLGLVSKNTSLKIKEESGIDLQEYNISIDAYGIKHVLQGHGDKKRENNRGQEAVTEEDFGLLCQIINQPDNVFFDGKDKFGRDCFQFQIHSQHKYVVIMEVRTGRKQLALKTMRIFTQKKENQNINLDSL
;
A
#
# COMPACT_ATOMS: atom_id res chain seq x y z
N MET A 1 -2.35 -2.54 -16.68
CA MET A 1 -2.17 -2.39 -15.22
C MET A 1 -1.71 -3.66 -14.52
N ILE A 2 -2.53 -4.72 -14.36
CA ILE A 2 -2.08 -5.95 -13.66
C ILE A 2 -0.85 -6.57 -14.32
N GLU A 3 -0.85 -6.68 -15.65
CA GLU A 3 0.31 -7.19 -16.41
C GLU A 3 1.58 -6.33 -16.23
N GLU A 4 1.43 -5.00 -16.17
CA GLU A 4 2.57 -4.10 -15.98
C GLU A 4 3.17 -4.22 -14.57
N ILE A 5 2.32 -4.41 -13.55
CA ILE A 5 2.74 -4.70 -12.18
C ILE A 5 3.49 -6.03 -12.15
N ALA A 6 2.94 -7.08 -12.77
CA ALA A 6 3.61 -8.39 -12.87
C ALA A 6 4.97 -8.30 -13.57
N ASN A 7 5.08 -7.51 -14.64
CA ASN A 7 6.34 -7.24 -15.33
C ASN A 7 7.36 -6.52 -14.44
N LEU A 8 6.92 -5.56 -13.63
CA LEU A 8 7.79 -4.88 -12.67
C LEU A 8 8.26 -5.83 -11.56
N ILE A 9 7.39 -6.71 -11.07
CA ILE A 9 7.74 -7.72 -10.07
C ILE A 9 8.74 -8.73 -10.63
N ALA A 10 8.51 -9.22 -11.87
CA ALA A 10 9.47 -10.07 -12.56
C ALA A 10 10.83 -9.39 -12.72
N TYR A 11 10.85 -8.09 -13.01
CA TYR A 11 12.07 -7.29 -13.02
C TYR A 11 12.75 -7.22 -11.65
N VAL A 12 12.01 -7.02 -10.55
CA VAL A 12 12.56 -7.02 -9.19
C VAL A 12 13.29 -8.33 -8.91
N ARG A 13 12.65 -9.47 -9.18
CA ARG A 13 13.26 -10.80 -8.99
C ARG A 13 14.55 -10.97 -9.78
N GLN A 14 14.55 -10.58 -11.06
CA GLN A 14 15.75 -10.64 -11.91
C GLN A 14 16.86 -9.71 -11.43
N SER A 15 16.50 -8.51 -10.94
CA SER A 15 17.48 -7.53 -10.45
C SER A 15 18.21 -8.02 -9.19
N GLU A 16 17.56 -8.82 -8.35
CA GLU A 16 18.17 -9.43 -7.17
C GLU A 16 19.17 -10.52 -7.55
N ILE A 17 18.85 -11.34 -8.56
CA ILE A 17 19.75 -12.38 -9.08
C ILE A 17 20.98 -11.73 -9.74
N ASN A 18 20.76 -10.68 -10.55
CA ASN A 18 21.79 -10.06 -11.35
C ASN A 18 22.59 -8.95 -10.61
N GLY A 19 22.20 -8.62 -9.38
CA GLY A 19 22.84 -7.56 -8.58
C GLY A 19 22.66 -6.14 -9.14
N THR A 20 21.63 -5.88 -9.95
CA THR A 20 21.43 -4.57 -10.58
C THR A 20 20.66 -3.62 -9.66
N ASN A 21 21.14 -2.39 -9.48
CA ASN A 21 20.51 -1.39 -8.58
C ASN A 21 19.65 -0.34 -9.30
N LYS A 22 19.23 -0.58 -10.55
CA LYS A 22 18.43 0.40 -11.29
C LYS A 22 16.99 0.37 -10.78
N ASN A 23 16.51 1.51 -10.27
CA ASN A 23 15.11 1.61 -9.86
C ASN A 23 14.22 1.79 -11.09
N LYS A 24 13.24 0.91 -11.27
CA LYS A 24 12.16 1.08 -12.24
C LYS A 24 10.92 1.57 -11.52
N VAL A 25 10.23 2.54 -12.12
CA VAL A 25 9.00 3.13 -11.61
C VAL A 25 7.88 2.82 -12.59
N LEU A 26 6.73 2.42 -12.08
CA LEU A 26 5.48 2.27 -12.83
C LEU A 26 4.46 3.30 -12.31
N LEU A 27 3.82 4.02 -13.22
CA LEU A 27 2.71 4.91 -12.92
C LEU A 27 1.41 4.15 -13.13
N LEU A 28 0.54 4.14 -12.11
CA LEU A 28 -0.68 3.34 -12.12
C LEU A 28 -1.94 4.16 -12.48
N GLY A 29 -1.77 5.47 -12.68
CA GLY A 29 -2.84 6.42 -12.97
C GLY A 29 -2.90 7.54 -11.93
N LEU A 30 -3.81 8.47 -12.14
CA LEU A 30 -3.95 9.65 -11.29
C LEU A 30 -4.61 9.31 -9.94
N VAL A 31 -4.21 10.06 -8.92
CA VAL A 31 -4.99 10.18 -7.68
C VAL A 31 -6.33 10.80 -8.02
N SER A 32 -7.42 10.18 -7.54
CA SER A 32 -8.77 10.63 -7.82
C SER A 32 -9.01 12.03 -7.25
N LYS A 33 -9.90 12.79 -7.89
CA LYS A 33 -10.31 14.11 -7.39
C LYS A 33 -10.84 14.03 -5.97
N ASN A 34 -11.62 12.99 -5.64
CA ASN A 34 -12.20 12.80 -4.31
C ASN A 34 -11.09 12.61 -3.25
N THR A 35 -10.16 11.68 -3.49
CA THR A 35 -9.03 11.45 -2.59
C THR A 35 -8.19 12.70 -2.43
N SER A 36 -7.88 13.41 -3.52
CA SER A 36 -7.09 14.65 -3.47
C SER A 36 -7.78 15.74 -2.63
N LEU A 37 -9.10 15.91 -2.78
CA LEU A 37 -9.86 16.88 -1.99
C LEU A 37 -9.83 16.55 -0.50
N LYS A 38 -10.07 15.28 -0.12
CA LYS A 38 -9.99 14.84 1.30
C LYS A 38 -8.62 15.16 1.91
N ILE A 39 -7.55 14.80 1.21
CA ILE A 39 -6.18 15.07 1.68
C ILE A 39 -5.92 16.58 1.78
N LYS A 40 -6.38 17.37 0.82
CA LYS A 40 -6.23 18.82 0.82
C LYS A 40 -6.96 19.47 1.99
N GLU A 41 -8.17 19.01 2.30
CA GLU A 41 -8.97 19.52 3.42
C GLU A 41 -8.31 19.23 4.77
N GLU A 42 -7.75 18.03 4.95
CA GLU A 42 -7.14 17.61 6.22
C GLU A 42 -5.71 18.13 6.43
N SER A 43 -4.92 18.26 5.35
CA SER A 43 -3.48 18.52 5.46
C SER A 43 -2.99 19.73 4.66
N GLY A 44 -3.84 20.36 3.84
CA GLY A 44 -3.45 21.43 2.92
C GLY A 44 -2.64 20.98 1.70
N ILE A 45 -2.39 19.68 1.50
CA ILE A 45 -1.59 19.16 0.40
C ILE A 45 -2.51 18.86 -0.79
N ASP A 46 -2.26 19.50 -1.93
CA ASP A 46 -3.01 19.23 -3.16
C ASP A 46 -2.33 18.15 -3.99
N LEU A 47 -3.00 17.02 -4.15
CA LEU A 47 -2.54 15.88 -4.96
C LEU A 47 -3.23 15.82 -6.33
N GLN A 48 -3.89 16.90 -6.77
CA GLN A 48 -4.37 16.97 -8.15
C GLN A 48 -3.19 16.79 -9.12
N GLU A 49 -3.42 16.01 -10.17
CA GLU A 49 -2.42 15.64 -11.19
C GLU A 49 -1.28 14.73 -10.68
N TYR A 50 -1.30 14.29 -9.41
CA TYR A 50 -0.32 13.32 -8.94
C TYR A 50 -0.66 11.94 -9.46
N ASN A 51 0.35 11.20 -9.93
CA ASN A 51 0.21 9.80 -10.27
C ASN A 51 0.46 8.93 -9.04
N ILE A 52 -0.38 7.92 -8.84
CA ILE A 52 -0.08 6.79 -7.99
C ILE A 52 1.09 6.05 -8.64
N SER A 53 2.15 5.79 -7.88
CA SER A 53 3.32 5.08 -8.41
C SER A 53 3.80 3.97 -7.48
N ILE A 54 4.38 2.95 -8.11
CA ILE A 54 5.14 1.90 -7.45
C ILE A 54 6.51 1.82 -8.09
N ASP A 55 7.51 1.47 -7.31
CA ASP A 55 8.86 1.26 -7.82
C ASP A 55 9.48 -0.03 -7.31
N ALA A 56 10.56 -0.46 -7.96
CA ALA A 56 11.23 -1.71 -7.67
C ALA A 56 11.68 -1.79 -6.20
N TYR A 57 12.13 -0.67 -5.62
CA TYR A 57 12.50 -0.60 -4.20
C TYR A 57 11.30 -0.76 -3.27
N GLY A 58 10.17 -0.11 -3.57
CA GLY A 58 8.93 -0.22 -2.80
C GLY A 58 8.39 -1.65 -2.78
N ILE A 59 8.31 -2.31 -3.94
CA ILE A 59 7.89 -3.72 -4.04
C ILE A 59 8.82 -4.61 -3.22
N LYS A 60 10.14 -4.47 -3.43
CA LYS A 60 11.15 -5.24 -2.68
C LYS A 60 11.02 -5.03 -1.18
N HIS A 61 10.87 -3.78 -0.73
CA HIS A 61 10.73 -3.46 0.68
C HIS A 61 9.49 -4.13 1.29
N VAL A 62 8.36 -4.09 0.60
CA VAL A 62 7.12 -4.73 1.05
C VAL A 62 7.28 -6.25 1.12
N LEU A 63 7.75 -6.90 0.05
CA LEU A 63 7.87 -8.35 0.02
C LEU A 63 8.89 -8.88 1.06
N GLN A 64 10.02 -8.19 1.24
CA GLN A 64 11.01 -8.57 2.25
C GLN A 64 10.56 -8.28 3.69
N GLY A 65 9.79 -7.21 3.88
CA GLY A 65 9.32 -6.79 5.20
C GLY A 65 8.08 -7.55 5.67
N HIS A 66 7.19 -7.88 4.73
CA HIS A 66 5.80 -8.28 4.98
C HIS A 66 5.33 -9.46 4.12
N GLY A 67 6.21 -10.14 3.37
CA GLY A 67 5.85 -11.33 2.59
C GLY A 67 6.05 -12.69 3.31
N ASP A 68 6.57 -12.71 4.53
CA ASP A 68 6.79 -13.95 5.30
C ASP A 68 5.55 -14.31 6.13
N LYS A 69 4.86 -15.39 5.73
CA LYS A 69 3.63 -15.88 6.39
C LYS A 69 3.83 -16.17 7.87
N LYS A 70 4.94 -16.81 8.26
CA LYS A 70 5.17 -17.21 9.66
C LYS A 70 5.41 -15.97 10.52
N ARG A 71 6.20 -15.02 10.01
CA ARG A 71 6.52 -13.78 10.71
C ARG A 71 5.29 -12.89 10.89
N GLU A 72 4.47 -12.76 9.85
CA GLU A 72 3.27 -11.91 9.89
C GLU A 72 2.14 -12.55 10.72
N ASN A 73 1.93 -13.86 10.63
CA ASN A 73 0.95 -14.56 11.48
C ASN A 73 1.21 -14.33 12.97
N ASN A 74 2.49 -14.37 13.39
CA ASN A 74 2.88 -14.08 14.78
C ASN A 74 2.58 -12.64 15.22
N ARG A 75 2.29 -11.73 14.27
CA ARG A 75 1.92 -10.33 14.50
C ARG A 75 0.43 -10.07 14.31
N GLY A 76 -0.38 -11.10 14.08
CA GLY A 76 -1.80 -10.96 13.73
C GLY A 76 -2.02 -10.36 12.32
N GLN A 77 -1.04 -10.51 11.44
CA GLN A 77 -1.04 -10.03 10.07
C GLN A 77 -1.04 -11.20 9.09
N GLU A 78 -1.39 -10.91 7.83
CA GLU A 78 -1.20 -11.81 6.70
C GLU A 78 -0.01 -11.34 5.88
N ALA A 79 0.67 -12.31 5.26
CA ALA A 79 1.75 -11.98 4.34
C ALA A 79 1.20 -11.33 3.08
N VAL A 80 1.77 -10.18 2.73
CA VAL A 80 1.53 -9.52 1.44
C VAL A 80 2.05 -10.41 0.31
N THR A 81 1.21 -10.65 -0.68
CA THR A 81 1.56 -11.37 -1.91
C THR A 81 1.71 -10.42 -3.10
N GLU A 82 2.08 -10.97 -4.25
CA GLU A 82 2.28 -10.17 -5.47
C GLU A 82 0.96 -9.67 -6.05
N GLU A 83 -0.11 -10.43 -5.84
CA GLU A 83 -1.46 -10.09 -6.27
C GLU A 83 -2.00 -8.85 -5.52
N ASP A 84 -1.61 -8.65 -4.25
CA ASP A 84 -2.08 -7.54 -3.43
C ASP A 84 -1.68 -6.16 -3.98
N PHE A 85 -0.56 -6.05 -4.72
CA PHE A 85 -0.18 -4.79 -5.36
C PHE A 85 -1.21 -4.34 -6.42
N GLY A 86 -1.98 -5.27 -6.98
CA GLY A 86 -3.08 -4.97 -7.90
C GLY A 86 -4.20 -4.14 -7.27
N LEU A 87 -4.32 -4.13 -5.93
CA LEU A 87 -5.35 -3.41 -5.20
C LEU A 87 -4.99 -1.94 -4.94
N LEU A 88 -3.76 -1.51 -5.21
CA LEU A 88 -3.29 -0.16 -4.85
C LEU A 88 -4.17 0.96 -5.38
N CYS A 89 -4.54 0.93 -6.66
CA CYS A 89 -5.39 1.97 -7.23
C CYS A 89 -6.74 2.06 -6.52
N GLN A 90 -7.33 0.92 -6.15
CA GLN A 90 -8.58 0.89 -5.39
C GLN A 90 -8.37 1.47 -3.98
N ILE A 91 -7.32 1.03 -3.26
CA ILE A 91 -7.01 1.49 -1.90
C ILE A 91 -6.80 3.01 -1.86
N ILE A 92 -6.09 3.57 -2.84
CA ILE A 92 -5.80 5.02 -2.86
C ILE A 92 -7.00 5.84 -3.34
N ASN A 93 -7.75 5.37 -4.33
CA ASN A 93 -8.83 6.15 -4.93
C ASN A 93 -10.20 5.97 -4.24
N GLN A 94 -10.37 4.89 -3.49
CA GLN A 94 -11.60 4.59 -2.75
C GLN A 94 -11.27 4.07 -1.34
N PRO A 95 -10.47 4.80 -0.53
CA PRO A 95 -10.18 4.42 0.83
C PRO A 95 -11.41 4.60 1.72
N ASP A 96 -11.55 3.73 2.72
CA ASP A 96 -12.48 3.97 3.83
C ASP A 96 -11.93 5.09 4.72
N ASN A 97 -10.62 5.08 4.96
CA ASN A 97 -9.95 6.08 5.79
C ASN A 97 -8.62 6.52 5.17
N VAL A 98 -8.30 7.80 5.35
CA VAL A 98 -7.01 8.41 5.00
C VAL A 98 -6.51 9.16 6.23
N PHE A 99 -5.21 9.06 6.51
CA PHE A 99 -4.58 9.76 7.61
C PHE A 99 -3.25 10.35 7.17
N PHE A 100 -2.90 11.53 7.69
CA PHE A 100 -1.53 12.02 7.62
C PHE A 100 -0.63 11.16 8.51
N ASP A 101 0.40 10.55 7.92
CA ASP A 101 1.35 9.61 8.56
C ASP A 101 2.69 10.30 8.89
N GLY A 102 2.69 11.63 8.97
CA GLY A 102 3.88 12.42 9.23
C GLY A 102 4.82 12.50 8.03
N LYS A 103 6.12 12.66 8.31
CA LYS A 103 7.17 12.76 7.29
C LYS A 103 8.09 11.56 7.32
N ASP A 104 8.58 11.14 6.16
CA ASP A 104 9.63 10.13 6.07
C ASP A 104 10.99 10.69 6.51
N LYS A 105 12.02 9.82 6.52
CA LYS A 105 13.39 10.20 6.87
C LYS A 105 14.04 11.24 5.92
N PHE A 106 13.42 11.50 4.78
CA PHE A 106 13.83 12.49 3.80
C PHE A 106 12.97 13.77 3.85
N GLY A 107 12.07 13.89 4.84
CA GLY A 107 11.19 15.04 5.03
C GLY A 107 9.94 15.06 4.14
N ARG A 108 9.64 13.96 3.44
CA ARG A 108 8.48 13.85 2.53
C ARG A 108 7.23 13.49 3.30
N ASP A 109 6.14 14.20 3.01
CA ASP A 109 4.83 13.90 3.59
C ASP A 109 4.37 12.48 3.23
N CYS A 110 3.82 11.78 4.21
CA CYS A 110 3.31 10.43 4.08
C CYS A 110 1.83 10.40 4.42
N PHE A 111 1.08 9.57 3.70
CA PHE A 111 -0.33 9.33 3.96
C PHE A 111 -0.60 7.84 4.08
N GLN A 112 -1.39 7.48 5.07
CA GLN A 112 -1.86 6.13 5.31
C GLN A 112 -3.29 5.97 4.79
N PHE A 113 -3.50 5.00 3.90
CA PHE A 113 -4.78 4.65 3.31
C PHE A 113 -5.22 3.30 3.85
N GLN A 114 -6.50 3.18 4.21
CA GLN A 114 -7.06 1.95 4.74
C GLN A 114 -8.34 1.56 4.00
N ILE A 115 -8.46 0.26 3.69
CA ILE A 115 -9.71 -0.40 3.31
C ILE A 115 -9.96 -1.54 4.30
N HIS A 116 -11.19 -1.65 4.78
CA HIS A 116 -11.71 -2.70 5.62
C HIS A 116 -12.66 -3.56 4.78
N SER A 117 -12.17 -4.71 4.31
CA SER A 117 -12.98 -5.71 3.61
C SER A 117 -13.05 -6.99 4.46
N GLN A 118 -12.77 -8.17 3.90
CA GLN A 118 -12.50 -9.37 4.69
C GLN A 118 -11.20 -9.22 5.50
N HIS A 119 -10.25 -8.46 4.96
CA HIS A 119 -8.98 -8.12 5.60
C HIS A 119 -8.89 -6.60 5.77
N LYS A 120 -8.02 -6.15 6.67
CA LYS A 120 -7.67 -4.73 6.76
C LYS A 120 -6.37 -4.47 6.00
N TYR A 121 -6.46 -3.76 4.89
CA TYR A 121 -5.31 -3.27 4.15
C TYR A 121 -4.86 -1.93 4.72
N VAL A 122 -3.56 -1.79 4.97
CA VAL A 122 -2.93 -0.52 5.36
C VAL A 122 -1.79 -0.23 4.39
N VAL A 123 -1.93 0.85 3.62
CA VAL A 123 -0.94 1.28 2.64
C VAL A 123 -0.42 2.65 3.01
N ILE A 124 0.90 2.81 3.09
CA ILE A 124 1.53 4.10 3.30
C ILE A 124 2.16 4.54 1.98
N MET A 125 1.82 5.75 1.55
CA MET A 125 2.36 6.39 0.37
C MET A 125 3.13 7.65 0.74
N GLU A 126 4.24 7.92 0.07
CA GLU A 126 5.04 9.14 0.22
C GLU A 126 4.80 10.12 -0.94
N VAL A 127 4.72 11.40 -0.62
CA VAL A 127 4.55 12.48 -1.61
C VAL A 127 5.90 12.87 -2.19
N ARG A 128 6.05 12.67 -3.50
CA ARG A 128 7.24 13.06 -4.27
C ARG A 128 6.89 14.25 -5.16
N THR A 129 6.92 15.45 -4.58
CA THR A 129 6.48 16.70 -5.22
C THR A 129 7.15 16.97 -6.56
N GLY A 130 8.48 16.85 -6.64
CA GLY A 130 9.24 17.10 -7.88
C GLY A 130 8.90 16.17 -9.05
N ARG A 131 8.23 15.04 -8.80
CA ARG A 131 7.77 14.10 -9.85
C ARG A 131 6.25 14.05 -9.99
N LYS A 132 5.50 14.80 -9.19
CA LYS A 132 4.04 14.67 -9.02
C LYS A 132 3.63 13.21 -8.83
N GLN A 133 4.24 12.54 -7.86
CA GLN A 133 3.97 11.13 -7.56
C GLN A 133 3.54 10.94 -6.11
N LEU A 134 2.52 10.11 -5.92
CA LEU A 134 2.18 9.50 -4.64
C LEU A 134 2.71 8.07 -4.70
N ALA A 135 3.87 7.83 -4.09
CA ALA A 135 4.66 6.62 -4.30
C ALA A 135 4.50 5.62 -3.15
N LEU A 136 4.41 4.32 -3.46
CA LEU A 136 4.34 3.28 -2.44
C LEU A 136 5.59 3.27 -1.55
N LYS A 137 5.36 3.38 -0.24
CA LYS A 137 6.38 3.23 0.79
C LYS A 137 6.30 1.87 1.47
N THR A 138 5.11 1.45 1.90
CA THR A 138 4.88 0.12 2.48
C THR A 138 3.39 -0.29 2.41
N MET A 139 3.13 -1.60 2.51
CA MET A 139 1.81 -2.21 2.56
C MET A 139 1.80 -3.30 3.63
N ARG A 140 0.70 -3.42 4.37
CA ARG A 140 0.45 -4.46 5.38
C ARG A 140 -0.99 -4.93 5.31
N ILE A 141 -1.21 -6.19 5.69
CA ILE A 141 -2.53 -6.81 5.74
C ILE A 141 -2.74 -7.33 7.15
N PHE A 142 -3.79 -6.86 7.81
CA PHE A 142 -4.15 -7.30 9.16
C PHE A 142 -5.33 -8.26 9.07
N THR A 143 -5.20 -9.37 9.81
CA THR A 143 -6.32 -10.29 10.04
C THR A 143 -7.38 -9.57 10.88
N GLN A 144 -8.66 -9.74 10.55
CA GLN A 144 -9.69 -9.39 11.51
C GLN A 144 -9.71 -10.46 12.60
N LYS A 145 -9.75 -10.04 13.87
CA LYS A 145 -10.10 -11.00 14.93
C LYS A 145 -11.48 -11.54 14.60
N LYS A 146 -11.62 -12.87 14.45
CA LYS A 146 -12.94 -13.49 14.49
C LYS A 146 -13.55 -13.08 15.83
N GLU A 147 -14.64 -12.31 15.82
CA GLU A 147 -15.49 -12.23 17.00
C GLU A 147 -15.90 -13.67 17.33
N ASN A 148 -15.55 -14.14 18.53
CA ASN A 148 -16.04 -15.42 19.01
C ASN A 148 -17.56 -15.33 19.04
N GLN A 149 -18.22 -15.99 18.10
CA GLN A 149 -19.63 -16.34 18.23
C GLN A 149 -19.74 -17.37 19.36
N ASN A 150 -19.72 -16.89 20.61
CA ASN A 150 -20.26 -17.64 21.72
C ASN A 150 -21.78 -17.67 21.53
N ILE A 151 -22.26 -18.60 20.70
CA ILE A 151 -23.66 -19.00 20.70
C ILE A 151 -23.87 -19.68 22.06
N ASN A 152 -24.47 -18.93 22.98
CA ASN A 152 -24.89 -19.46 24.26
C ASN A 152 -25.99 -20.50 23.97
N LEU A 153 -25.65 -21.79 24.09
CA LEU A 153 -26.58 -22.91 23.91
C LEU A 153 -27.35 -23.26 25.19
N ASP A 154 -27.26 -22.45 26.25
CA ASP A 154 -27.92 -22.71 27.54
C ASP A 154 -29.35 -22.12 27.63
N SER A 155 -30.09 -22.09 26.52
CA SER A 155 -31.52 -21.79 26.56
C SER A 155 -32.32 -22.68 25.61
N LEU A 156 -32.46 -23.96 25.97
CA LEU A 156 -33.56 -24.86 25.60
C LEU A 156 -33.70 -25.97 26.64
#